data_AF-A0A7V8K1M7-F1
#
_entry.id   AF-A0A7V8K1M7-F1
#
_cell.length_a   1.000
_cell.length_b   1.000
_cell.length_c   1.000
_cell.angle_alpha   90.00
_cell.angle_beta   90.00
_cell.angle_gamma   90.00
#
_symmetry.space_group_name_H-M   'P 1'
#
loop_
_entity.id
_entity.type
_entity.pdbx_description
1 polymer ?
#
loop_
_entity_poly.entity_id
_entity_poly.type
_entity_poly.pdbx_seq_one_letter_code
_entity_poly.pdbx_strand_id
1 'polypeptide(L)'
;MSLLPLRRLAVFVEAPDDGRFEWVLGELDADDHVQTIARARRGVDSYQRAMAAGLLKLQQQVEDLDAGPREQTPADEDEDDSAEASARPAPRGTAFGFGRPS
;
A
#
# COMPACT_ATOMS: atom_id res chain seq x y z
N MET A 1 19.58 19.98 7.33
CA MET A 1 19.17 18.91 6.40
C MET A 1 17.70 18.64 6.68
N SER A 2 16.83 18.74 5.66
CA SER A 2 15.40 18.43 5.84
C SER A 2 15.18 16.97 5.48
N LEU A 3 14.47 16.24 6.33
CA LEU A 3 13.96 14.91 6.03
C LEU A 3 12.93 15.03 4.90
N LEU A 4 12.87 14.02 4.03
CA LEU A 4 11.74 13.87 3.11
C LEU A 4 10.53 13.37 3.93
N PRO A 5 9.39 14.10 3.92
CA PRO A 5 8.23 13.73 4.73
C PRO A 5 7.62 12.40 4.26
N LEU A 6 7.06 11.64 5.21
CA LEU A 6 6.35 10.41 4.90
C LEU A 6 5.12 10.67 4.01
N ARG A 7 4.99 9.87 2.97
CA ARG A 7 3.85 9.90 2.06
C ARG A 7 2.61 9.34 2.75
N ARG A 8 1.50 10.08 2.66
CA ARG A 8 0.20 9.65 3.21
C ARG A 8 -0.63 9.04 2.09
N LEU A 9 -0.62 7.72 1.99
CA LEU A 9 -1.35 7.00 0.94
C LEU A 9 -2.68 6.44 1.46
N ALA A 10 -3.71 6.48 0.62
CA ALA A 10 -5.02 5.90 0.90
C ALA A 10 -5.49 5.03 -0.28
N VAL A 11 -6.11 3.90 0.06
CA VAL A 11 -6.86 3.07 -0.89
C VAL A 11 -8.34 3.20 -0.58
N PHE A 12 -9.12 3.46 -1.61
CA PHE A 12 -10.57 3.49 -1.55
C PHE A 12 -11.16 2.85 -2.81
N VAL A 13 -12.47 2.63 -2.80
CA VAL A 13 -13.19 2.00 -3.91
C VAL A 13 -14.33 2.93 -4.35
N GLU A 14 -14.38 3.19 -5.64
CA GLU A 14 -15.45 3.91 -6.31
C GLU A 14 -16.35 2.93 -7.07
N ALA A 15 -17.59 3.34 -7.34
CA ALA A 15 -18.54 2.62 -8.16
C ALA A 15 -19.10 3.55 -9.25
N PRO A 16 -18.31 3.86 -10.30
CA PRO A 16 -18.70 4.82 -11.33
C PRO A 16 -19.86 4.31 -12.20
N ASP A 17 -19.97 2.99 -12.34
CA ASP A 17 -21.07 2.31 -13.04
C ASP A 17 -21.75 1.32 -12.09
N ASP A 18 -23.06 1.11 -12.28
CA ASP A 18 -23.83 0.17 -11.48
C ASP A 18 -23.23 -1.24 -11.52
N GLY A 19 -22.88 -1.76 -10.34
CA GLY A 19 -22.34 -3.10 -10.17
C GLY A 19 -20.87 -3.26 -10.58
N ARG A 20 -20.15 -2.16 -10.86
CA ARG A 20 -18.70 -2.18 -11.13
C ARG A 20 -17.94 -1.36 -10.11
N PHE A 21 -16.94 -1.98 -9.53
CA PHE A 21 -16.11 -1.40 -8.48
C PHE A 21 -14.68 -1.22 -8.97
N GLU A 22 -14.14 -0.02 -8.78
CA GLU A 22 -12.78 0.35 -9.14
C GLU A 22 -12.02 0.75 -7.88
N TRP A 23 -10.87 0.13 -7.61
CA TRP A 23 -9.98 0.64 -6.58
C TRP A 23 -9.26 1.89 -7.08
N VAL A 24 -9.00 2.81 -6.17
CA VAL A 24 -8.21 4.01 -6.38
C VAL A 24 -7.18 4.09 -5.27
N LEU A 25 -5.93 4.35 -5.66
CA LEU A 25 -4.82 4.67 -4.76
C LEU A 25 -4.53 6.16 -4.92
N GLY A 26 -4.66 6.89 -3.82
CA GLY A 26 -4.38 8.32 -3.77
C GLY A 26 -3.38 8.69 -2.69
N GLU A 27 -2.81 9.89 -2.82
CA GLU A 27 -1.94 10.53 -1.85
C GLU A 27 -2.65 11.74 -1.26
N LEU A 28 -2.58 11.89 0.06
CA LEU A 28 -3.13 13.03 0.77
C LEU A 28 -2.09 14.14 0.82
N ASP A 29 -2.42 15.29 0.27
CA ASP A 29 -1.66 16.52 0.48
C ASP A 29 -1.85 17.05 1.91
N ALA A 30 -1.15 18.13 2.28
CA ALA A 30 -1.17 18.71 3.63
C ALA A 30 -2.58 19.07 4.14
N ASP A 31 -3.52 19.35 3.22
CA ASP A 31 -4.90 19.75 3.51
C ASP A 31 -5.89 18.57 3.42
N ASP A 32 -5.37 17.34 3.39
CA ASP A 32 -6.10 16.08 3.29
C ASP A 32 -6.87 15.91 1.97
N HIS A 33 -6.50 16.65 0.91
CA HIS A 33 -7.03 16.41 -0.42
C HIS A 33 -6.36 15.20 -1.07
N VAL A 34 -7.18 14.38 -1.72
CA VAL A 34 -6.72 13.16 -2.37
C VAL A 34 -6.29 13.44 -3.82
N GLN A 35 -5.00 13.28 -4.09
CA GLN A 35 -4.46 13.22 -5.44
C GLN A 35 -4.40 11.77 -5.91
N THR A 36 -5.07 11.43 -7.01
CA THR A 36 -5.03 10.06 -7.55
C THR A 36 -3.65 9.75 -8.13
N ILE A 37 -3.01 8.69 -7.61
CA ILE A 37 -1.75 8.14 -8.13
C ILE A 37 -2.03 7.02 -9.13
N ALA A 38 -2.93 6.11 -8.77
CA ALA A 38 -3.27 4.95 -9.58
C ALA A 38 -4.73 4.53 -9.39
N ARG A 39 -5.27 3.85 -10.39
CA ARG A 39 -6.65 3.37 -10.42
C ARG A 39 -6.73 2.04 -11.17
N ALA A 40 -7.74 1.24 -10.85
CA ALA A 40 -8.10 0.06 -11.62
C ALA A 40 -8.34 0.40 -13.10
N ARG A 41 -7.71 -0.33 -14.02
CA ARG A 41 -7.96 -0.15 -15.47
C ARG A 41 -9.36 -0.60 -15.90
N ARG A 42 -10.01 -1.42 -15.09
CA ARG A 42 -11.34 -1.98 -15.34
C ARG A 42 -12.01 -2.32 -14.01
N GLY A 43 -13.26 -1.87 -13.83
CA GLY A 43 -14.07 -2.27 -12.70
C GLY A 43 -14.39 -3.76 -12.63
N VAL A 44 -14.47 -4.29 -11.41
CA VAL A 44 -14.84 -5.67 -11.09
C VAL A 44 -16.22 -5.74 -10.46
N ASP A 45 -16.85 -6.90 -10.48
CA ASP A 45 -18.21 -7.15 -9.98
C ASP A 45 -18.33 -7.30 -8.46
N SER A 46 -17.25 -7.07 -7.72
CA SER A 46 -17.20 -7.27 -6.28
C SER A 46 -16.35 -6.21 -5.61
N TYR A 47 -16.96 -5.48 -4.67
CA TYR A 47 -16.28 -4.53 -3.80
C TYR A 47 -15.09 -5.16 -3.08
N GLN A 48 -15.26 -6.39 -2.56
CA GLN A 48 -14.19 -7.12 -1.88
C GLN A 48 -12.99 -7.37 -2.81
N ARG A 49 -13.23 -7.79 -4.05
CA ARG A 49 -12.17 -8.01 -5.05
C ARG A 49 -11.47 -6.71 -5.42
N ALA A 50 -12.23 -5.62 -5.58
CA ALA A 50 -11.66 -4.30 -5.84
C ALA A 50 -10.76 -3.86 -4.69
N MET A 51 -11.25 -3.92 -3.44
CA MET A 51 -10.50 -3.53 -2.25
C MET A 51 -9.21 -4.35 -2.09
N ALA A 52 -9.29 -5.68 -2.23
CA ALA A 52 -8.12 -6.55 -2.16
C ALA A 52 -7.07 -6.19 -3.22
N ALA A 53 -7.49 -5.93 -4.45
CA ALA A 53 -6.58 -5.50 -5.53
C ALA A 53 -5.95 -4.13 -5.24
N GLY A 54 -6.70 -3.19 -4.66
CA GLY A 54 -6.18 -1.89 -4.22
C GLY A 54 -5.13 -2.02 -3.12
N LEU A 55 -5.36 -2.87 -2.11
CA LEU A 55 -4.39 -3.14 -1.04
C LEU A 55 -3.09 -3.75 -1.58
N LEU A 56 -3.17 -4.65 -2.55
CA LEU A 56 -1.97 -5.18 -3.22
C LEU A 56 -1.20 -4.07 -3.94
N LYS A 57 -1.89 -3.07 -4.50
CA LYS A 57 -1.24 -1.92 -5.13
C LYS A 57 -0.60 -0.97 -4.15
N LEU A 58 -1.19 -0.78 -2.97
CA LEU A 58 -0.56 -0.04 -1.87
C LEU A 58 0.73 -0.72 -1.41
N GLN A 59 0.70 -2.05 -1.22
CA GLN A 59 1.89 -2.81 -0.81
C GLN A 59 3.06 -2.65 -1.78
N GLN A 60 2.78 -2.55 -3.09
CA GLN A 60 3.80 -2.31 -4.12
C GLN A 60 4.44 -0.90 -4.06
N GLN A 61 3.94 0.01 -3.21
CA GLN A 61 4.55 1.32 -2.98
C GLN A 61 5.60 1.30 -1.86
N VAL A 62 5.75 0.17 -1.17
CA VAL A 62 6.68 0.00 -0.04
C VAL A 62 7.73 -1.01 -0.46
N GLU A 63 8.99 -0.63 -0.39
CA GLU A 63 10.13 -1.48 -0.76
C GLU A 63 10.29 -2.67 0.22
N ASP A 64 10.29 -2.37 1.52
CA ASP A 64 10.31 -3.35 2.59
C ASP A 64 9.01 -3.28 3.41
N LEU A 65 8.14 -4.27 3.23
CA LEU A 65 6.86 -4.37 3.93
C LEU A 65 7.01 -4.70 5.42
N ASP A 66 8.12 -5.30 5.84
CA ASP A 66 8.38 -5.62 7.25
C ASP A 66 8.88 -4.37 7.99
N ALA A 67 9.73 -3.56 7.37
CA ALA A 67 10.23 -2.32 7.96
C ALA A 67 9.23 -1.14 7.85
N GLY A 68 8.44 -1.10 6.77
CA GLY A 68 7.54 -0.01 6.42
C GLY A 68 8.26 1.25 5.92
N PRO A 69 7.52 2.25 5.38
CA PRO A 69 8.11 3.50 4.91
C PRO A 69 8.71 4.31 6.08
N ARG A 70 9.89 4.88 5.86
CA ARG A 70 10.63 5.71 6.84
C ARG A 70 10.93 7.09 6.24
N GLU A 71 11.07 8.08 7.11
CA GLU A 71 11.57 9.40 6.72
C GLU A 71 13.02 9.22 6.24
N GLN A 72 13.29 9.60 5.00
CA GLN A 72 14.62 9.50 4.42
C GLN A 72 15.43 10.75 4.76
N THR A 73 16.67 10.57 5.19
CA THR A 73 17.65 11.66 5.19
C THR A 73 18.30 11.69 3.81
N PRO A 74 18.50 12.86 3.16
CA PRO A 74 19.11 12.95 1.83
C PRO A 74 20.58 12.48 1.74
N ALA A 75 21.13 11.84 2.78
CA ALA A 75 22.45 11.20 2.79
C ALA A 75 22.36 9.67 2.70
N ASP A 76 21.17 9.08 2.79
CA ASP A 76 20.96 7.62 2.83
C ASP A 76 20.79 7.01 1.41
N GLU A 77 20.97 7.80 0.35
CA GLU A 77 20.83 7.33 -1.05
C GLU A 77 22.05 6.53 -1.55
N ASP A 78 23.17 6.51 -0.82
CA ASP A 78 24.45 5.91 -1.26
C ASP A 78 24.89 4.63 -0.52
N GLU A 79 24.15 4.13 0.48
CA GLU A 79 24.48 2.87 1.16
C GLU A 79 23.61 1.71 0.65
N ASP A 80 24.09 1.08 -0.43
CA ASP A 80 23.79 -0.30 -0.81
C ASP A 80 24.25 -1.24 0.32
N ASP A 81 23.44 -1.35 1.38
CA ASP A 81 23.68 -2.33 2.45
C ASP A 81 23.02 -3.66 2.09
N SER A 82 23.62 -4.29 1.09
CA SER A 82 23.47 -5.71 0.85
C SER A 82 23.97 -6.50 2.05
N ALA A 83 23.01 -7.16 2.71
CA ALA A 83 23.15 -8.40 3.49
C ALA A 83 23.61 -8.32 4.95
N GLU A 84 22.62 -8.33 5.86
CA GLU A 84 22.67 -9.25 6.99
C GLU A 84 21.39 -10.08 7.09
N ALA A 85 21.46 -11.27 6.47
CA ALA A 85 20.49 -12.34 6.61
C ALA A 85 20.45 -12.82 8.07
N SER A 86 19.63 -12.18 8.91
CA SER A 86 19.25 -12.76 10.20
C SER A 86 18.04 -13.67 10.00
N ALA A 87 18.33 -14.92 9.62
CA ALA A 87 17.36 -16.00 9.58
C ALA A 87 16.72 -16.20 10.97
N ARG A 88 15.55 -15.60 11.19
CA ARG A 88 14.65 -16.00 12.27
C ARG A 88 13.60 -16.97 11.73
N PRO A 89 13.35 -18.11 12.39
CA PRO A 89 12.36 -19.08 11.92
C PRO A 89 10.97 -18.47 11.94
N ALA A 90 10.28 -18.53 10.80
CA ALA A 90 8.92 -18.03 10.63
C ALA A 90 7.96 -18.67 11.67
N PRO A 91 7.22 -17.90 12.47
CA PRO A 91 6.08 -18.45 13.16
C PRO A 91 5.04 -18.85 12.11
N ARG A 92 4.73 -20.14 12.03
CA ARG A 92 3.55 -20.65 11.30
C ARG A 92 2.30 -20.16 12.04
N GLY A 93 1.85 -18.97 11.70
CA GLY A 93 0.66 -18.33 12.25
C GLY A 93 -0.05 -17.55 11.15
N THR A 94 -1.26 -17.99 10.83
CA THR A 94 -2.28 -17.41 9.95
C THR A 94 -2.05 -15.96 9.54
N ALA A 95 -1.72 -15.77 8.26
CA ALA A 95 -1.85 -14.52 7.55
C ALA A 95 -3.28 -13.96 7.72
N PHE A 96 -3.34 -12.65 7.93
CA PHE A 96 -4.51 -11.78 7.89
C PHE A 96 -5.74 -12.39 7.19
N GLY A 97 -6.75 -12.73 7.99
CA GLY A 97 -8.07 -13.17 7.51
C GLY A 97 -9.13 -12.15 7.90
N PHE A 98 -9.52 -11.28 6.97
CA PHE A 98 -10.80 -10.58 7.06
C PHE A 98 -11.92 -11.62 6.96
N GLY A 99 -12.62 -11.86 8.08
CA GLY A 99 -13.90 -12.58 8.13
C GLY A 99 -13.90 -13.99 7.55
N ARG A 100 -13.72 -15.01 8.40
CA ARG A 100 -14.10 -16.38 7.99
C ARG A 100 -15.64 -16.52 8.02
N PRO A 101 -16.24 -17.20 7.03
CA PRO A 101 -17.65 -17.53 7.05
C PRO A 101 -17.95 -18.51 8.20
N SER A 102 -19.10 -18.32 8.85
CA SER A 102 -19.76 -19.33 9.66
C SER A 102 -20.35 -20.44 8.79
#